data_AF-A0A8I0HDL4-F1
#
_entry.id   AF-A0A8I0HDL4-F1
#
_cell.length_a   1.000
_cell.length_b   1.000
_cell.length_c   1.000
_cell.angle_alpha   90.00
_cell.angle_beta   90.00
_cell.angle_gamma   90.00
#
_symmetry.space_group_name_H-M   'P 1'
#
loop_
_entity.id
_entity.type
_entity.pdbx_description
1 polymer ?
#
loop_
_entity_poly.entity_id
_entity_poly.type
_entity_poly.pdbx_seq_one_letter_code
_entity_poly.pdbx_strand_id
1 'polypeptide(L)'
;GILQNSSNVGMIMAGENYPDEQRYEYLTKFGIGQPTGLNLPGESSGLLTNPSAWDLRTRNTILFGQGYTVNALQLNNVVATIANKGVKQ
;
A
#
# COMPACT_ATOMS: atom_id res chain seq x y z
N GLY A 1 -13.74 -8.79 13.83
CA GLY A 1 -13.26 -7.38 13.77
C GLY A 1 -13.01 -6.94 12.33
N ILE A 2 -12.69 -5.67 12.06
CA ILE A 2 -12.55 -5.10 10.70
C ILE A 2 -11.60 -5.94 9.82
N LEU A 3 -10.36 -6.16 10.28
CA LEU A 3 -9.36 -6.94 9.55
C LEU A 3 -9.72 -8.42 9.42
N GLN A 4 -10.18 -9.04 10.51
CA GLN A 4 -10.57 -10.45 10.55
C GLN A 4 -11.65 -10.80 9.51
N ASN A 5 -12.58 -9.87 9.27
CA ASN A 5 -13.70 -10.06 8.34
C ASN A 5 -13.43 -9.45 6.96
N SER A 6 -12.24 -8.90 6.71
CA SER A 6 -11.89 -8.20 5.46
C SER A 6 -12.95 -7.16 5.05
N SER A 7 -13.44 -6.37 6.02
CA SER A 7 -14.54 -5.44 5.77
C SER A 7 -14.06 -4.16 5.09
N ASN A 8 -14.34 -4.01 3.78
CA ASN A 8 -14.02 -2.78 3.03
C ASN A 8 -14.62 -1.52 3.69
N VAL A 9 -15.88 -1.60 4.12
CA VAL A 9 -16.55 -0.48 4.83
C VAL A 9 -15.81 -0.15 6.12
N GLY A 10 -15.43 -1.17 6.89
CA GLY A 10 -14.65 -0.98 8.12
C GLY A 10 -13.28 -0.34 7.86
N MET A 11 -12.60 -0.72 6.77
CA MET A 11 -11.32 -0.11 6.39
C MET A 11 -11.47 1.37 6.01
N ILE A 12 -12.54 1.73 5.28
CA ILE A 12 -12.85 3.14 4.97
C ILE A 12 -13.07 3.92 6.25
N MET A 13 -13.93 3.44 7.16
CA MET A 13 -14.22 4.10 8.44
C MET A 13 -12.96 4.24 9.32
N ALA A 14 -12.11 3.22 9.36
CA ALA A 14 -10.86 3.26 10.13
C ALA A 14 -9.83 4.26 9.55
N GLY A 15 -9.85 4.46 8.24
CA GLY A 15 -8.94 5.36 7.53
C GLY A 15 -9.47 6.78 7.29
N GLU A 16 -10.72 7.08 7.65
CA GLU A 16 -11.43 8.31 7.26
C GLU A 16 -10.67 9.59 7.67
N ASN A 17 -10.12 9.60 8.88
CA ASN A 17 -9.37 10.74 9.43
C ASN A 17 -7.88 10.78 9.02
N TYR A 18 -7.41 9.81 8.24
CA TYR A 18 -6.02 9.78 7.78
C TYR A 18 -5.86 10.63 6.52
N PRO A 19 -4.98 11.65 6.49
CA PRO A 19 -4.68 12.41 5.28
C PRO A 19 -4.15 11.51 4.16
N ASP A 20 -4.44 11.84 2.90
CA ASP A 20 -3.98 11.03 1.76
C ASP A 20 -2.47 10.97 1.66
N GLU A 21 -1.80 12.07 1.99
CA GLU A 21 -0.35 12.16 2.01
C GLU A 21 0.23 11.15 2.98
N GLN A 22 -0.40 10.98 4.15
CA GLN A 22 0.01 10.00 5.14
C GLN A 22 -0.26 8.57 4.65
N ARG A 23 -1.41 8.32 4.00
CA ARG A 23 -1.71 7.01 3.39
C ARG A 23 -0.65 6.64 2.34
N TYR A 24 -0.33 7.57 1.45
CA TYR A 24 0.72 7.40 0.43
C TYR A 24 2.09 7.17 1.07
N GLU A 25 2.45 7.93 2.10
CA GLU A 25 3.69 7.76 2.86
C GLU A 25 3.81 6.34 3.47
N TYR A 26 2.74 5.80 4.06
CA TYR A 26 2.76 4.44 4.59
C TYR A 26 2.94 3.39 3.48
N LEU A 27 2.20 3.50 2.37
CA LEU A 27 2.33 2.56 1.24
C LEU A 27 3.77 2.57 0.68
N THR A 28 4.36 3.76 0.51
CA THR A 28 5.74 3.90 0.02
C THR A 28 6.77 3.43 1.06
N LYS A 29 6.54 3.63 2.36
CA LYS A 29 7.40 3.06 3.43
C LYS A 29 7.44 1.53 3.37
N PHE A 30 6.35 0.88 3.00
CA PHE A 30 6.30 -0.56 2.73
C PHE A 30 6.91 -0.98 1.38
N GLY A 31 7.35 -0.03 0.54
CA GLY A 31 8.01 -0.29 -0.75
C GLY A 31 7.06 -0.38 -1.95
N ILE A 32 5.77 -0.05 -1.79
CA ILE A 32 4.81 -0.05 -2.90
C ILE A 32 5.13 1.08 -3.86
N GLY A 33 5.14 0.77 -5.17
CA GLY A 33 5.50 1.72 -6.22
C GLY A 33 7.01 1.99 -6.35
N GLN A 34 7.85 1.25 -5.61
CA GLN A 34 9.31 1.39 -5.63
C GLN A 34 9.98 0.08 -6.08
N PRO A 35 11.09 0.13 -6.84
CA PRO A 35 11.91 -1.06 -7.11
C PRO A 35 12.33 -1.75 -5.82
N THR A 36 12.41 -3.08 -5.82
CA THR A 36 12.83 -3.87 -4.64
C THR A 36 14.33 -3.78 -4.37
N GLY A 37 15.12 -3.32 -5.35
CA GLY A 37 16.58 -3.19 -5.25
C GLY A 37 17.35 -4.47 -5.57
N LEU A 38 16.67 -5.56 -5.94
CA LEU A 38 17.29 -6.84 -6.32
C LEU A 38 17.93 -6.81 -7.72
N ASN A 39 17.68 -5.76 -8.52
CA ASN A 39 18.23 -5.56 -9.85
C ASN A 39 17.97 -6.76 -10.79
N LEU A 40 16.78 -7.34 -10.68
CA LEU A 40 16.37 -8.44 -11.55
C LEU A 40 15.99 -7.90 -12.94
N PRO A 41 16.45 -8.54 -14.04
CA PRO A 41 16.01 -8.16 -15.38
C PRO A 41 14.49 -8.23 -15.51
N GLY A 42 13.86 -7.14 -15.97
CA GLY A 42 12.41 -7.07 -16.18
C GLY A 42 11.59 -6.83 -14.91
N GLU A 43 12.21 -6.46 -13.79
CA GLU A 43 11.48 -6.07 -12.58
C GLU A 43 10.54 -4.89 -12.85
N SER A 44 9.25 -5.06 -12.53
CA SER A 44 8.28 -3.97 -12.48
C SER A 44 8.31 -3.31 -11.10
N SER A 45 8.30 -1.98 -11.04
CA SER A 45 8.12 -1.21 -9.79
C SER A 45 6.68 -1.22 -9.27
N GLY A 46 5.75 -1.90 -9.96
CA GLY A 46 4.33 -1.71 -9.72
C GLY A 46 3.88 -0.30 -10.10
N LEU A 47 2.79 0.17 -9.49
CA LEU A 47 2.21 1.49 -9.74
C LEU A 47 1.58 2.02 -8.46
N LEU A 48 1.98 3.23 -8.05
CA LEU A 48 1.31 4.01 -7.02
C LEU A 48 1.36 5.49 -7.45
N THR A 49 0.20 6.06 -7.76
CA THR A 49 0.10 7.46 -8.19
C THR A 49 0.21 8.41 -7.00
N ASN A 50 0.70 9.62 -7.26
CA ASN A 50 0.75 10.67 -6.24
C ASN A 50 -0.66 10.98 -5.71
N PRO A 51 -0.84 11.22 -4.39
CA PRO A 51 -2.16 11.44 -3.80
C PRO A 51 -2.92 12.65 -4.39
N SER A 52 -2.21 13.65 -4.93
CA SER A 52 -2.84 14.79 -5.63
C SER A 52 -3.65 14.38 -6.88
N ALA A 53 -3.41 13.19 -7.42
CA ALA A 53 -4.14 12.64 -8.56
C ALA A 53 -5.29 11.70 -8.15
N TRP A 54 -5.52 11.47 -6.86
CA TRP A 54 -6.57 10.57 -6.40
C TRP A 54 -7.93 11.26 -6.42
N ASP A 55 -8.86 10.72 -7.22
CA ASP A 55 -10.27 11.09 -7.15
C ASP A 55 -10.92 10.57 -5.86
N LEU A 56 -12.14 11.02 -5.57
CA LEU A 56 -12.90 10.61 -4.38
C LEU A 56 -13.00 9.08 -4.25
N ARG A 57 -13.08 8.38 -5.37
CA ARG A 57 -13.15 6.92 -5.41
C ARG A 57 -11.82 6.30 -5.01
N THR A 58 -10.73 6.71 -5.63
CA THR A 58 -9.37 6.20 -5.41
C THR A 58 -8.93 6.41 -3.97
N ARG A 59 -9.24 7.59 -3.39
CA ARG A 59 -9.02 7.88 -1.96
C ARG A 59 -9.59 6.80 -1.04
N ASN A 60 -10.77 6.29 -1.34
CA ASN A 60 -11.43 5.25 -0.56
C ASN A 60 -10.94 3.85 -0.92
N THR A 61 -10.78 3.55 -2.22
CA THR A 61 -10.44 2.21 -2.68
C THR A 61 -9.02 1.79 -2.33
N ILE A 62 -8.11 2.75 -2.18
CA ILE A 62 -6.72 2.49 -1.77
C ILE A 62 -6.65 1.81 -0.40
N LEU A 63 -7.58 2.11 0.50
CA LEU A 63 -7.60 1.55 1.86
C LEU A 63 -7.84 0.04 1.90
N PHE A 64 -8.31 -0.55 0.80
CA PHE A 64 -8.53 -2.00 0.68
C PHE A 64 -7.87 -2.58 -0.59
N GLY A 65 -6.81 -1.94 -1.08
CA GLY A 65 -5.91 -2.54 -2.07
C GLY A 65 -6.29 -2.30 -3.54
N GLN A 66 -7.12 -1.30 -3.83
CA GLN A 66 -7.49 -0.92 -5.19
C GLN A 66 -7.02 0.50 -5.53
N GLY A 67 -6.45 0.69 -6.73
CA GLY A 67 -5.87 1.97 -7.16
C GLY A 67 -4.35 2.00 -7.21
N TYR A 68 -3.71 0.88 -6.85
CA TYR A 68 -2.29 0.63 -7.03
C TYR A 68 -2.05 -0.83 -7.45
N THR A 69 -0.87 -1.11 -7.98
CA THR A 69 -0.45 -2.47 -8.33
C THR A 69 0.87 -2.80 -7.66
N VAL A 70 1.01 -4.04 -7.20
CA VAL A 70 2.24 -4.57 -6.60
C VAL A 70 2.69 -5.82 -7.34
N ASN A 71 3.99 -6.06 -7.37
CA ASN A 71 4.53 -7.37 -7.73
C ASN A 71 4.61 -8.29 -6.49
N ALA A 72 4.86 -9.59 -6.71
CA ALA A 72 4.91 -10.57 -5.63
C ALA A 72 6.01 -10.30 -4.59
N LEU A 73 7.16 -9.76 -5.02
CA LEU A 73 8.29 -9.43 -4.14
C LEU A 73 7.98 -8.24 -3.23
N GLN A 74 7.33 -7.20 -3.77
CA GLN A 74 6.86 -6.05 -2.99
C GLN A 74 5.84 -6.49 -1.93
N LEU A 75 4.87 -7.33 -2.29
CA LEU A 75 3.91 -7.86 -1.33
C LEU A 75 4.60 -8.69 -0.23
N ASN A 76 5.56 -9.52 -0.60
CA ASN A 76 6.35 -10.29 0.37
C ASN A 76 7.14 -9.37 1.32
N ASN A 77 7.71 -8.27 0.82
CA ASN A 77 8.40 -7.27 1.63
C ASN A 77 7.47 -6.58 2.63
N VAL A 78 6.20 -6.33 2.28
CA VAL A 78 5.21 -5.78 3.22
C VAL A 78 5.02 -6.74 4.40
N VAL A 79 4.76 -8.02 4.12
CA VAL A 79 4.55 -9.05 5.15
C VAL A 79 5.82 -9.22 6.00
N ALA A 80 6.99 -9.25 5.37
CA ALA A 80 8.28 -9.36 6.06
C ALA A 80 8.54 -8.16 6.97
N THR A 81 8.21 -6.94 6.53
CA THR A 81 8.34 -5.72 7.34
C THR A 81 7.46 -5.79 8.59
N ILE A 82 6.21 -6.25 8.45
CA ILE A 82 5.30 -6.43 9.59
C ILE A 82 5.85 -7.49 10.55
N ALA A 83 6.29 -8.64 10.02
CA ALA A 83 6.89 -9.72 10.82
C ALA A 83 8.17 -9.25 11.53
N ASN A 84 8.95 -8.37 10.89
CA ASN A 84 10.16 -7.74 11.42
C ASN A 84 9.86 -6.49 12.27
N LYS A 85 8.69 -6.45 12.93
CA LYS A 85 8.30 -5.40 13.89
C LYS A 85 8.37 -3.97 13.32
N GLY A 86 8.09 -3.82 12.02
CA GLY A 86 8.06 -2.54 11.32
C GLY A 86 9.38 -2.11 10.67
N VAL A 87 10.44 -2.93 10.71
CA VAL A 87 11.72 -2.63 10.05
C VAL A 87 11.74 -3.26 8.66
N LYS A 88 11.74 -2.41 7.62
CA LYS A 88 11.92 -2.85 6.22
C LYS A 88 13.40 -3.23 5.99
N GLN A 89 13.61 -4.38 5.36
CA GLN A 89 14.93 -4.89 4.93
C GLN A 89 15.26 -4.40 3.53
#